data_AF-A0A3Q3AGU1-F1
#
_entry.id   AF-A0A3Q3AGU1-F1
#
_cell.length_a   1.000
_cell.length_b   1.000
_cell.length_c   1.000
_cell.angle_alpha   90.00
_cell.angle_beta   90.00
_cell.angle_gamma   90.00
#
_symmetry.space_group_name_H-M   'P 1'
#
loop_
_entity.id
_entity.type
_entity.pdbx_description
1 polymer ?
#
loop_
_entity_poly.entity_id
_entity_poly.type
_entity_poly.pdbx_seq_one_letter_code
_entity_poly.pdbx_strand_id
1 'polypeptide(L)'
;VDAAITLNQTPPVLKVSTGQEVVLNCNIQRHDGYYVSWYKQVPGGVPQYVLRFLHRGSSPYFGTGFSSDRFDSKSTSDTDYQFLIKQAEAGDSAQYFCHTWDDSAA
;
A
#
# COMPACT_ATOMS: atom_id res chain seq x y z
N VAL A 1 4.18 16.71 22.33
CA VAL A 1 4.73 16.45 20.98
C VAL A 1 4.47 14.99 20.72
N ASP A 2 3.53 14.68 19.84
CA ASP A 2 3.35 13.30 19.41
C ASP A 2 4.55 12.92 18.53
N ALA A 3 5.00 11.68 18.63
CA ALA A 3 6.09 11.21 17.80
C ALA A 3 5.65 11.16 16.32
N ALA A 4 6.55 11.43 15.39
CA ALA A 4 6.27 11.28 13.97
C ALA A 4 5.88 9.84 13.62
N ILE A 5 4.97 9.67 12.66
CA ILE A 5 4.57 8.36 12.16
C ILE A 5 5.73 7.74 11.39
N THR A 6 6.05 6.48 11.72
CA THR A 6 7.06 5.69 11.03
C THR A 6 6.38 4.55 10.29
N LEU A 7 6.66 4.41 8.99
CA LEU A 7 6.14 3.34 8.16
C LEU A 7 7.17 2.21 8.05
N ASN A 8 6.77 0.99 8.42
CA ASN A 8 7.59 -0.20 8.25
C ASN A 8 6.99 -1.10 7.17
N GLN A 9 7.69 -1.23 6.05
CA GLN A 9 7.23 -2.03 4.91
C GLN A 9 8.06 -3.29 4.70
N THR A 10 7.37 -4.40 4.42
CA THR A 10 8.02 -5.70 4.17
C THR A 10 7.32 -6.52 3.09
N PRO A 11 8.06 -7.36 2.35
CA PRO A 11 9.53 -7.41 2.31
C PRO A 11 10.12 -6.21 1.53
N PRO A 12 11.39 -5.85 1.76
CA PRO A 12 12.04 -4.75 1.02
C PRO A 12 12.25 -5.07 -0.46
N VAL A 13 12.40 -6.36 -0.80
CA VAL A 13 12.49 -6.87 -2.17
C VAL A 13 11.67 -8.15 -2.23
N LEU A 14 10.80 -8.24 -3.23
CA LEU A 14 9.99 -9.42 -3.50
C LEU A 14 10.20 -9.85 -4.95
N LYS A 15 10.48 -11.14 -5.16
CA LYS A 15 10.52 -11.76 -6.48
C LYS A 15 9.42 -12.81 -6.55
N VAL A 16 8.57 -12.69 -7.56
CA VAL A 16 7.45 -13.61 -7.82
C VAL A 16 7.43 -13.98 -9.30
N SER A 17 6.85 -15.14 -9.60
CA SER A 17 6.59 -15.56 -10.97
C SER A 17 5.25 -14.99 -11.46
N THR A 18 5.11 -14.84 -12.77
CA THR A 18 3.84 -14.43 -13.40
C THR A 18 2.68 -15.30 -12.92
N GLY A 19 1.54 -14.67 -12.62
CA GLY A 19 0.32 -15.33 -12.14
C GLY A 19 0.28 -15.60 -10.63
N GLN A 20 1.39 -15.45 -9.90
CA GLN A 20 1.38 -15.56 -8.44
C GLN A 20 0.80 -14.31 -7.78
N GLU A 21 0.17 -14.49 -6.62
CA GLU A 21 -0.27 -13.37 -5.79
C GLU A 21 0.94 -12.68 -5.15
N VAL A 22 0.92 -11.35 -5.13
CA VAL A 22 1.87 -10.51 -4.41
C VAL A 22 1.21 -10.00 -3.14
N VAL A 23 1.93 -10.09 -2.02
CA VAL A 23 1.53 -9.47 -0.75
C VAL A 23 2.67 -8.59 -0.25
N LEU A 24 2.39 -7.30 -0.11
CA LEU A 24 3.26 -6.34 0.56
C LEU A 24 2.60 -5.89 1.86
N ASN A 25 3.38 -5.77 2.92
CA ASN A 25 2.91 -5.35 4.22
C ASN A 25 3.38 -3.93 4.52
N CYS A 26 2.56 -3.17 5.23
CA CYS A 26 2.85 -1.85 5.75
C CYS A 26 2.30 -1.76 7.18
N ASN A 27 3.18 -1.57 8.15
CA ASN A 27 2.81 -1.27 9.51
C ASN A 27 3.03 0.23 9.77
N ILE A 28 1.97 0.93 10.17
CA ILE A 28 2.02 2.40 10.43
C ILE A 28 2.47 2.76 11.85
N GLN A 29 2.83 1.77 12.68
CA GLN A 29 3.30 1.86 14.08
C GLN A 29 2.31 2.47 15.09
N ARG A 30 1.53 3.46 14.67
CA ARG A 30 0.49 4.12 15.46
C ARG A 30 -0.73 4.33 14.58
N HIS A 31 -1.90 3.95 15.11
CA HIS A 31 -3.15 4.27 14.46
C HIS A 31 -3.41 5.78 14.54
N ASP A 32 -3.62 6.41 13.39
CA ASP A 32 -3.76 7.85 13.19
C ASP A 32 -5.15 8.25 12.68
N GLY A 33 -6.02 7.28 12.40
CA GLY A 33 -7.36 7.51 11.85
C GLY A 33 -7.38 7.89 10.36
N TYR A 34 -6.22 7.94 9.70
CA TYR A 34 -6.10 8.28 8.29
C TYR A 34 -6.07 7.02 7.41
N TYR A 35 -6.31 7.25 6.11
CA TYR A 35 -6.21 6.18 5.12
C TYR A 35 -4.75 5.86 4.83
N VAL A 36 -4.44 4.56 4.73
CA VAL A 36 -3.18 4.11 4.13
C VAL A 36 -3.35 4.04 2.62
N SER A 37 -2.51 4.80 1.92
CA SER A 37 -2.43 4.87 0.46
C SER A 37 -1.27 4.05 -0.05
N TRP A 38 -1.43 3.44 -1.22
CA TRP A 38 -0.40 2.67 -1.91
C TRP A 38 -0.05 3.33 -3.24
N TYR A 39 1.25 3.43 -3.48
CA TYR A 39 1.81 4.01 -4.70
C TYR A 39 2.67 2.97 -5.42
N LYS A 40 2.66 3.06 -6.75
CA LYS A 40 3.51 2.29 -7.67
C LYS A 40 4.43 3.26 -8.40
N GLN A 41 5.71 2.94 -8.47
CA GLN A 41 6.70 3.71 -9.21
C GLN A 41 7.61 2.78 -10.01
N VAL A 42 7.49 2.84 -11.33
CA VAL A 42 8.44 2.20 -12.24
C VAL A 42 9.77 2.98 -12.19
N PRO A 43 10.95 2.33 -12.24
CA PRO A 43 12.23 3.03 -12.26
C PRO A 43 12.28 4.16 -13.31
N GLY A 44 12.64 5.37 -12.87
CA GLY A 44 12.67 6.57 -13.72
C GLY A 44 11.31 7.22 -13.99
N GLY A 45 10.22 6.63 -13.52
CA GLY A 45 8.86 7.19 -13.62
C GLY A 45 8.45 8.01 -12.40
N VAL A 46 7.27 8.64 -12.49
CA VAL A 46 6.63 9.33 -11.37
C VAL A 46 5.79 8.36 -10.53
N PRO A 47 5.63 8.59 -9.21
CA PRO A 47 4.70 7.82 -8.40
C PRO A 47 3.26 7.88 -8.93
N GLN A 48 2.63 6.72 -9.06
CA GLN A 48 1.24 6.56 -9.46
C GLN A 48 0.42 6.13 -8.24
N TYR A 49 -0.65 6.85 -7.95
CA TYR A 49 -1.59 6.50 -6.89
C TYR A 49 -2.40 5.25 -7.30
N VAL A 50 -2.27 4.16 -6.55
CA VAL A 50 -2.93 2.88 -6.85
C VAL A 50 -4.27 2.78 -6.15
N LEU A 51 -4.26 2.88 -4.82
CA LEU A 51 -5.47 2.82 -4.00
C LEU A 51 -5.21 3.41 -2.61
N ARG A 52 -6.28 3.61 -1.85
CA ARG A 52 -6.24 3.84 -0.40
C ARG A 52 -7.26 2.98 0.32
N PHE A 53 -6.93 2.60 1.55
CA PHE A 53 -7.76 1.76 2.39
C PHE A 53 -7.67 2.20 3.85
N LEU A 54 -8.75 1.99 4.59
CA LEU A 54 -8.84 2.25 6.03
C LEU A 54 -9.32 0.96 6.69
N HIS A 55 -8.69 0.54 7.79
CA HIS A 55 -8.99 -0.74 8.46
C HIS A 55 -10.47 -0.93 8.87
N ARG A 56 -11.23 0.16 9.09
CA ARG A 56 -12.68 0.15 9.37
C ARG A 56 -13.57 0.30 8.14
N GLY A 57 -12.98 0.51 6.97
CA GLY A 57 -13.69 0.70 5.71
C GLY A 57 -14.12 -0.64 5.09
N SER A 58 -15.10 -0.59 4.20
CA SER A 58 -15.61 -1.78 3.49
C SER A 58 -14.79 -2.15 2.26
N SER A 59 -14.28 -1.18 1.49
CA SER A 59 -13.55 -1.45 0.24
C SER A 59 -12.50 -0.37 -0.07
N PRO A 60 -11.39 -0.71 -0.76
CA PRO A 60 -10.40 0.27 -1.20
C PRO A 60 -10.97 1.25 -2.23
N TYR A 61 -10.44 2.48 -2.22
CA TYR A 61 -10.70 3.47 -3.26
C TYR A 61 -9.52 3.52 -4.23
N PHE A 62 -9.76 3.20 -5.50
CA PHE A 62 -8.71 3.06 -6.53
C PHE A 62 -8.41 4.37 -7.26
N GLY A 63 -7.14 4.52 -7.67
CA GLY A 63 -6.70 5.56 -8.58
C GLY A 63 -7.04 5.27 -10.03
N THR A 64 -6.89 6.28 -10.90
CA THR A 64 -7.13 6.15 -12.34
C THR A 64 -6.25 5.05 -12.94
N GLY A 65 -6.86 4.11 -13.68
CA GLY A 65 -6.15 3.01 -14.32
C GLY A 65 -5.90 1.79 -13.43
N PHE A 66 -6.35 1.82 -12.17
CA PHE A 66 -6.29 0.69 -11.24
C PHE A 66 -7.70 0.25 -10.87
N SER A 67 -7.87 -1.06 -10.61
CA SER A 67 -9.18 -1.62 -10.26
C SER A 67 -9.05 -2.79 -9.28
N SER A 68 -10.19 -3.13 -8.67
CA SER A 68 -10.35 -4.29 -7.79
C SER A 68 -10.16 -5.64 -8.48
N ASP A 69 -10.13 -5.69 -9.81
CA ASP A 69 -9.91 -6.94 -10.54
C ASP A 69 -8.48 -7.45 -10.36
N ARG A 70 -7.54 -6.55 -10.09
CA ARG A 70 -6.11 -6.85 -9.99
C ARG A 70 -5.48 -6.47 -8.67
N PHE A 71 -5.92 -5.35 -8.08
CA PHE A 71 -5.32 -4.79 -6.87
C PHE A 71 -6.30 -4.82 -5.72
N ASP A 72 -5.79 -5.00 -4.51
CA ASP A 72 -6.61 -4.96 -3.30
C ASP A 72 -5.79 -4.47 -2.10
N SER A 73 -6.49 -4.08 -1.04
CA SER A 73 -5.88 -3.86 0.26
C SER A 73 -6.80 -4.31 1.37
N LYS A 74 -6.18 -4.95 2.37
CA LYS A 74 -6.84 -5.39 3.60
C LYS A 74 -6.00 -5.01 4.80
N SER A 75 -6.57 -5.14 5.98
CA SER A 75 -5.87 -4.91 7.25
C SER A 75 -6.00 -6.13 8.15
N THR A 76 -4.95 -6.42 8.92
CA THR A 76 -4.96 -7.47 9.95
C THR A 76 -5.08 -6.89 11.36
N SER A 77 -4.85 -5.60 11.52
CA SER A 77 -5.06 -4.82 12.75
C SER A 77 -5.44 -3.38 12.37
N ASP A 78 -5.52 -2.48 13.34
CA ASP A 78 -5.67 -1.04 13.09
C ASP A 78 -4.39 -0.37 12.56
N THR A 79 -3.25 -1.07 12.64
CA THR A 79 -1.93 -0.56 12.23
C THR A 79 -1.25 -1.38 11.14
N ASP A 80 -1.69 -2.61 10.89
CA ASP A 80 -1.13 -3.52 9.89
C ASP A 80 -1.99 -3.59 8.64
N TYR A 81 -1.42 -3.11 7.53
CA TYR A 81 -2.05 -3.05 6.22
C TYR A 81 -1.31 -3.95 5.25
N GLN A 82 -2.08 -4.58 4.36
CA GLN A 82 -1.56 -5.40 3.27
C GLN A 82 -2.03 -4.83 1.94
N PHE A 83 -1.14 -4.81 0.97
CA PHE A 83 -1.44 -4.55 -0.43
C PHE A 83 -1.25 -5.82 -1.23
N LEU A 84 -2.22 -6.09 -2.09
CA LEU A 84 -2.30 -7.30 -2.87
C LEU A 84 -2.30 -6.98 -4.35
N ILE A 85 -1.51 -7.75 -5.11
CA ILE A 85 -1.68 -7.90 -6.55
C ILE A 85 -2.13 -9.34 -6.77
N LYS A 86 -3.39 -9.55 -7.18
CA LYS A 86 -4.03 -10.87 -7.25
C LYS A 86 -3.28 -11.82 -8.18
N GLN A 87 -2.79 -11.29 -9.30
CA GLN A 87 -1.98 -12.03 -10.28
C GLN A 87 -0.89 -11.11 -10.80
N ALA A 88 0.36 -11.46 -10.52
CA ALA A 88 1.52 -10.70 -10.96
C ALA A 88 1.72 -10.81 -12.48
N GLU A 89 2.03 -9.68 -13.12
CA GLU A 89 2.41 -9.62 -14.52
C GLU A 89 3.73 -8.85 -14.69
N ALA A 90 4.35 -8.93 -15.88
CA ALA A 90 5.62 -8.25 -16.15
C ALA A 90 5.54 -6.72 -15.91
N GLY A 91 4.37 -6.11 -16.19
CA GLY A 91 4.12 -4.69 -15.95
C GLY A 91 4.05 -4.29 -14.47
N ASP A 92 4.03 -5.26 -13.54
CA ASP A 92 3.99 -5.01 -12.10
C ASP A 92 5.37 -4.89 -11.47
N SER A 93 6.45 -5.11 -12.24
CA SER A 93 7.81 -4.88 -11.77
C SER A 93 8.05 -3.38 -11.53
N ALA A 94 7.98 -2.97 -10.27
CA ALA A 94 8.07 -1.58 -9.84
C ALA A 94 8.43 -1.52 -8.35
N GLN A 95 8.78 -0.32 -7.88
CA GLN A 95 8.81 -0.02 -6.45
C GLN A 95 7.39 0.32 -5.98
N TYR A 96 6.99 -0.25 -4.85
CA TYR A 96 5.71 0.05 -4.22
C TYR A 96 5.96 0.56 -2.81
N PHE A 97 5.24 1.61 -2.43
CA PHE A 97 5.35 2.18 -1.09
C PHE A 97 3.99 2.57 -0.54
N CYS A 98 3.84 2.40 0.77
CA CYS A 98 2.68 2.87 1.50
C CYS A 98 2.92 4.29 2.00
N HIS A 99 1.83 5.00 2.28
CA HIS A 99 1.83 6.37 2.76
C HIS A 99 0.61 6.59 3.64
N THR A 100 0.77 7.30 4.75
CA THR A 100 -0.34 7.82 5.57
C THR A 100 -0.06 9.28 5.90
N TRP A 101 -1.09 10.00 6.36
CA TRP A 101 -0.93 11.37 6.81
C TRP A 101 -0.36 11.40 8.23
N ASP A 102 0.60 12.27 8.49
CA ASP A 102 1.15 12.49 9.83
C ASP A 102 0.78 13.91 10.30
N ASP A 103 -0.14 13.97 11.27
CA ASP A 103 -0.56 15.22 11.90
C ASP A 103 0.25 15.56 13.15
N SER A 104 1.31 14.81 13.49
CA SER A 104 2.13 15.11 14.67
C SER A 104 2.88 16.45 14.58
N ALA A 105 2.93 17.05 13.39
CA ALA A 105 3.55 18.34 13.12
C ALA A 105 2.54 19.50 13.02
N ALA A 106 1.24 19.25 13.24
CA ALA A 106 0.18 20.25 13.21
C ALA A 106 0.02 21.01 14.54
#